data_AF-E2B5S8-F1
#
_entry.id   AF-E2B5S8-F1
#
_cell.length_a   1.000
_cell.length_b   1.000
_cell.length_c   1.000
_cell.angle_alpha   90.00
_cell.angle_beta   90.00
_cell.angle_gamma   90.00
#
_symmetry.space_group_name_H-M   'P 1'
#
loop_
_entity.id
_entity.type
_entity.pdbx_description
1 polymer ?
#
loop_
_entity_poly.entity_id
_entity_poly.type
_entity_poly.pdbx_seq_one_letter_code
_entity_poly.pdbx_strand_id
1 'polypeptide(L)'
;MPEYADPYHKRPMTTGEIGCFLSHYVIWQKVLEHGYKDVMVLEDDVRFEPFFRQKVRYVLTELSDLDIKWDLVYLGRKRLMESAESRIQGSKFLVRATYSYWTLGYILSNSGARKLVDAMPLGKLVPVDEYLPILSDAHPKKQWAAQFPIRDLIILSTNPLLIHPTHYTGENGYISDTEDSKIVRDNESQTREEL
;
A
#
# COMPACT_ATOMS: atom_id res chain seq x y z
N MET A 1 -14.83 5.11 -5.37
CA MET A 1 -14.83 6.46 -6.00
C MET A 1 -15.48 6.31 -7.38
N PRO A 2 -16.62 6.94 -7.68
CA PRO A 2 -17.39 6.64 -8.90
C PRO A 2 -16.62 6.93 -10.21
N GLU A 3 -15.60 7.79 -10.17
CA GLU A 3 -14.73 8.09 -11.32
C GLU A 3 -13.39 7.32 -11.31
N TYR A 4 -13.21 6.35 -10.40
CA TYR A 4 -12.01 5.53 -10.43
C TYR A 4 -12.06 4.59 -11.63
N ALA A 5 -11.04 4.67 -12.47
CA ALA A 5 -10.78 3.73 -13.54
C ALA A 5 -9.31 3.33 -13.48
N ASP A 6 -9.06 2.03 -13.42
CA ASP A 6 -7.72 1.45 -13.43
C ASP A 6 -6.85 2.12 -14.51
N PRO A 7 -5.64 2.60 -14.16
CA PRO A 7 -4.87 3.43 -15.08
C PRO A 7 -4.39 2.65 -16.31
N TYR A 8 -4.26 1.32 -16.23
CA TYR A 8 -3.74 0.44 -17.28
C TYR A 8 -4.86 -0.15 -18.14
N HIS A 9 -5.94 -0.62 -17.52
CA HIS A 9 -7.03 -1.37 -18.12
C HIS A 9 -8.31 -0.56 -18.30
N LYS A 10 -8.37 0.67 -17.77
CA LYS A 10 -9.54 1.58 -17.87
C LYS A 10 -10.85 0.97 -17.36
N ARG A 11 -10.78 0.11 -16.34
CA ARG A 11 -11.93 -0.57 -15.74
C ARG A 11 -12.19 -0.13 -14.29
N PRO A 12 -13.40 -0.35 -13.75
CA PRO A 12 -13.63 -0.31 -12.31
C PRO A 12 -12.76 -1.33 -11.55
N MET A 13 -12.74 -1.21 -10.22
CA MET A 13 -12.02 -2.18 -9.38
C MET A 13 -12.57 -3.61 -9.57
N THR A 14 -11.70 -4.60 -9.43
CA THR A 14 -12.11 -6.00 -9.30
C THR A 14 -12.54 -6.31 -7.87
N THR A 15 -13.28 -7.39 -7.69
CA THR A 15 -13.59 -7.93 -6.36
C THR A 15 -12.34 -8.32 -5.57
N GLY A 16 -11.28 -8.76 -6.24
CA GLY A 16 -10.01 -9.11 -5.63
C GLY A 16 -9.24 -7.87 -5.15
N GLU A 17 -9.22 -6.78 -5.92
CA GLU A 17 -8.65 -5.49 -5.49
C GLU A 17 -9.40 -4.94 -4.27
N ILE A 18 -10.72 -5.10 -4.22
CA ILE A 18 -11.55 -4.75 -3.06
C ILE A 18 -11.19 -5.65 -1.86
N GLY A 19 -11.11 -6.96 -2.05
CA GLY A 19 -10.77 -7.92 -1.00
C GLY A 19 -9.38 -7.67 -0.41
N CYS A 20 -8.40 -7.39 -1.26
CA CYS A 20 -7.05 -6.97 -0.87
C CYS A 20 -7.12 -5.70 -0.01
N PHE A 21 -7.79 -4.65 -0.50
CA PHE A 21 -7.93 -3.40 0.27
C PHE A 21 -8.56 -3.65 1.66
N LEU A 22 -9.68 -4.37 1.71
CA LEU A 22 -10.39 -4.64 2.96
C LEU A 22 -9.54 -5.44 3.95
N SER A 23 -8.70 -6.36 3.46
CA SER A 23 -7.78 -7.12 4.31
C SER A 23 -6.75 -6.22 4.99
N HIS A 24 -6.18 -5.25 4.26
CA HIS A 24 -5.27 -4.26 4.84
C HIS A 24 -6.01 -3.31 5.80
N TYR A 25 -7.19 -2.85 5.41
CA TYR A 25 -8.02 -1.97 6.24
C TYR A 25 -8.36 -2.59 7.61
N VAL A 26 -8.75 -3.87 7.63
CA VAL A 26 -9.01 -4.60 8.89
C VAL A 26 -7.75 -4.67 9.77
N ILE A 27 -6.57 -4.86 9.18
CA ILE A 27 -5.30 -4.84 9.93
C ILE A 27 -5.06 -3.44 10.54
N TRP A 28 -5.27 -2.37 9.78
CA TRP A 28 -5.10 -1.01 10.30
C TRP A 28 -6.06 -0.73 11.47
N GLN A 29 -7.32 -1.17 11.36
CA GLN A 29 -8.27 -1.07 12.46
C GLN A 29 -7.80 -1.85 13.70
N LYS A 30 -7.29 -3.08 13.53
CA LYS A 30 -6.77 -3.89 14.64
C LYS A 30 -5.57 -3.24 15.33
N VAL A 31 -4.67 -2.60 14.58
CA VAL A 31 -3.54 -1.83 15.15
C VAL A 31 -4.05 -0.76 16.11
N LEU A 32 -5.11 -0.05 15.73
CA LEU A 32 -5.71 1.01 16.55
C LEU A 32 -6.49 0.45 17.72
N GLU A 33 -7.29 -0.59 17.51
CA GLU A 33 -8.09 -1.26 18.54
C GLU A 33 -7.22 -1.81 19.68
N HIS A 34 -6.10 -2.46 19.33
CA HIS A 34 -5.20 -3.09 20.29
C HIS A 34 -4.10 -2.16 20.79
N GLY A 35 -3.98 -0.95 20.24
CA GLY A 35 -2.94 0.00 20.61
C GLY A 35 -1.52 -0.48 20.29
N TYR A 36 -1.34 -1.30 19.23
CA TYR A 36 0.00 -1.74 18.84
C TYR A 36 0.84 -0.54 18.41
N LYS A 37 2.06 -0.42 18.97
CA LYS A 37 3.00 0.64 18.62
C LYS A 37 3.38 0.57 17.14
N ASP A 38 3.74 -0.62 16.69
CA ASP A 38 4.08 -0.96 15.33
C ASP A 38 3.75 -2.43 15.04
N VAL A 39 3.51 -2.74 13.78
CA VAL A 39 3.28 -4.10 13.27
C VAL A 39 4.01 -4.31 11.96
N MET A 40 4.34 -5.56 11.64
CA MET A 40 4.79 -5.97 10.31
C MET A 40 3.65 -6.71 9.62
N VAL A 41 3.28 -6.26 8.42
CA VAL A 41 2.26 -6.87 7.56
C VAL A 41 2.97 -7.49 6.37
N LEU A 42 2.64 -8.74 6.06
CA LEU A 42 3.23 -9.53 4.99
C LEU A 42 2.13 -10.23 4.21
N GLU A 43 2.21 -10.21 2.89
CA GLU A 43 1.45 -11.10 2.02
C GLU A 43 2.00 -12.54 2.14
N ASP A 44 1.18 -13.54 1.80
CA ASP A 44 1.48 -14.96 1.97
C ASP A 44 2.37 -15.54 0.86
N ASP A 45 2.50 -14.84 -0.26
CA ASP A 45 3.20 -15.26 -1.47
C ASP A 45 4.59 -14.62 -1.64
N VAL A 46 5.24 -14.28 -0.52
CA VAL A 46 6.53 -13.59 -0.51
C VAL A 46 7.72 -14.49 -0.18
N ARG A 47 8.89 -14.11 -0.71
CA ARG A 47 10.19 -14.66 -0.33
C ARG A 47 11.06 -13.60 0.34
N PHE A 48 11.85 -14.05 1.31
CA PHE A 48 12.69 -13.19 2.13
C PHE A 48 14.15 -13.19 1.67
N GLU A 49 14.78 -12.02 1.75
CA GLU A 49 16.22 -11.89 1.62
C GLU A 49 16.98 -12.68 2.72
N PRO A 50 18.18 -13.21 2.44
CA PRO A 50 19.03 -13.80 3.48
C PRO A 50 19.23 -12.83 4.66
N PHE A 51 19.23 -13.38 5.87
CA PHE A 51 19.33 -12.62 7.12
C PHE A 51 18.20 -11.60 7.34
N PHE A 52 17.01 -11.83 6.75
CA PHE A 52 15.84 -10.95 6.85
C PHE A 52 15.60 -10.36 8.25
N ARG A 53 15.52 -11.21 9.28
CA ARG A 53 15.27 -10.78 10.67
C ARG A 53 16.35 -9.82 11.19
N GLN A 54 17.60 -10.03 10.78
CA GLN A 54 18.71 -9.16 11.16
C GLN A 54 18.65 -7.83 10.41
N LYS A 55 18.36 -7.87 9.10
CA LYS A 55 18.19 -6.67 8.26
C LYS A 55 17.03 -5.80 8.76
N VAL A 56 15.89 -6.41 9.11
CA VAL A 56 14.76 -5.70 9.74
C VAL A 56 15.17 -5.03 11.04
N ARG A 57 15.94 -5.72 11.89
CA ARG A 57 16.45 -5.12 13.14
C ARG A 57 17.33 -3.90 12.88
N TYR A 58 18.21 -3.95 11.88
CA TYR A 58 19.02 -2.79 11.50
C TYR A 58 18.18 -1.61 11.03
N VAL A 59 17.13 -1.88 10.24
CA VAL A 59 16.18 -0.84 9.82
C VAL A 59 15.48 -0.21 11.03
N LEU A 60 14.97 -1.02 11.96
CA LEU A 60 14.30 -0.53 13.18
C LEU A 60 15.24 0.27 14.09
N THR A 61 16.49 -0.18 14.25
CA THR A 61 17.53 0.55 14.97
C THR A 61 17.81 1.90 14.30
N GLU A 62 17.94 1.93 12.98
CA GLU A 62 18.24 3.17 12.25
C GLU A 62 17.08 4.18 12.32
N LEU A 63 15.82 3.72 12.25
CA LEU A 63 14.65 4.57 12.47
C LEU A 63 14.68 5.24 13.85
N SER A 64 15.09 4.49 14.88
CA SER A 64 15.19 4.97 16.26
C SER A 64 16.38 5.91 16.46
N ASP A 65 17.58 5.51 16.04
CA ASP A 65 18.83 6.24 16.29
C ASP A 65 18.86 7.58 15.55
N LEU A 66 18.23 7.66 14.38
CA LEU A 66 18.15 8.88 13.58
C LEU A 66 16.90 9.74 13.90
N ASP A 67 16.07 9.32 14.85
CA ASP A 67 14.79 9.97 15.20
C ASP A 67 13.94 10.31 13.95
N ILE A 68 13.87 9.35 13.01
CA ILE A 68 13.16 9.55 11.75
C ILE A 68 11.67 9.47 12.03
N LYS A 69 10.90 10.48 11.60
CA LYS A 69 9.44 10.36 11.54
C LYS A 69 9.05 9.45 10.38
N TRP A 70 8.23 8.45 10.65
CA TRP A 70 7.72 7.51 9.65
C TRP A 70 6.32 7.04 10.06
N ASP A 71 5.53 6.67 9.06
CA ASP A 71 4.21 6.07 9.28
C ASP A 71 4.17 4.64 8.74
N LEU A 72 4.77 4.41 7.57
CA LEU A 72 4.87 3.12 6.90
C LEU A 72 6.28 2.94 6.31
N VAL A 73 6.83 1.73 6.40
CA VAL A 73 8.10 1.36 5.76
C VAL A 73 7.89 0.14 4.87
N TYR A 74 7.97 0.31 3.55
CA TYR A 74 7.92 -0.81 2.62
C TYR A 74 9.15 -1.72 2.79
N LEU A 75 8.89 -3.02 2.87
CA LEU A 75 9.90 -4.09 2.86
C LEU A 75 9.97 -4.78 1.48
N GLY A 76 8.85 -4.84 0.77
CA GLY A 76 8.72 -5.32 -0.60
C GLY A 76 7.67 -4.51 -1.35
N ARG A 77 8.01 -4.07 -2.57
CA ARG A 77 7.12 -3.34 -3.48
C ARG A 77 7.68 -3.28 -4.90
N LYS A 78 6.86 -2.86 -5.85
CA LYS A 78 7.24 -2.43 -7.20
C LYS A 78 7.45 -0.92 -7.24
N ARG A 79 8.67 -0.48 -7.53
CA ARG A 79 9.02 0.94 -7.69
C ARG A 79 8.60 1.41 -9.08
N LEU A 80 7.70 2.38 -9.18
CA LEU A 80 7.27 2.93 -10.49
C LEU A 80 8.00 4.24 -10.84
N MET A 81 8.56 4.94 -9.85
CA MET A 81 9.32 6.18 -10.04
C MET A 81 10.60 6.17 -9.19
N GLU A 82 11.46 5.16 -9.38
CA GLU A 82 12.67 4.96 -8.58
C GLU A 82 13.66 6.14 -8.67
N SER A 83 13.80 6.75 -9.85
CA SER A 83 14.69 7.90 -10.05
C SER A 83 14.28 9.15 -9.25
N ALA A 84 13.05 9.18 -8.73
CA ALA A 84 12.54 10.27 -7.90
C ALA A 84 12.70 10.00 -6.39
N GLU A 85 13.23 8.84 -5.99
CA GLU A 85 13.42 8.51 -4.57
C GLU A 85 14.65 9.20 -3.98
N SER A 86 14.48 9.77 -2.79
CA SER A 86 15.57 10.42 -2.04
C SER A 86 15.99 9.56 -0.86
N ARG A 87 17.30 9.32 -0.71
CA ARG A 87 17.86 8.72 0.52
C ARG A 87 17.54 9.57 1.73
N ILE A 88 17.25 8.93 2.86
CA ILE A 88 17.12 9.64 4.13
C ILE A 88 18.51 10.06 4.62
N GLN A 89 18.63 11.28 5.13
CA GLN A 89 19.92 11.79 5.59
C GLN A 89 20.45 10.94 6.76
N GLY A 90 21.71 10.51 6.68
CA GLY A 90 22.34 9.66 7.69
C GLY A 90 21.96 8.18 7.61
N SER A 91 20.94 7.84 6.84
CA SER A 91 20.43 6.48 6.69
C SER A 91 21.29 5.65 5.73
N LYS A 92 21.49 4.37 6.08
CA LYS A 92 22.10 3.37 5.19
C LYS A 92 21.08 2.54 4.45
N PHE A 93 19.86 2.42 5.00
CA PHE A 93 18.87 1.44 4.53
C PHE A 93 17.55 2.05 4.06
N LEU A 94 17.33 3.36 4.18
CA LEU A 94 16.03 3.99 3.97
C LEU A 94 16.06 5.05 2.88
N VAL A 95 14.99 5.05 2.10
CA VAL A 95 14.63 6.08 1.13
C VAL A 95 13.22 6.55 1.40
N ARG A 96 12.89 7.79 1.01
CA ARG A 96 11.50 8.24 0.91
C ARG A 96 10.86 7.57 -0.30
N ALA A 97 9.78 6.83 -0.08
CA ALA A 97 9.10 6.12 -1.15
C ALA A 97 8.33 7.12 -2.05
N THR A 98 8.30 6.82 -3.34
CA THR A 98 7.49 7.53 -4.34
C THR A 98 6.37 6.61 -4.85
N TYR A 99 5.76 6.93 -5.99
CA TYR A 99 4.71 6.12 -6.58
C TYR A 99 5.13 4.64 -6.73
N SER A 100 4.33 3.76 -6.15
CA SER A 100 4.65 2.36 -5.89
C SER A 100 3.42 1.50 -6.10
N TYR A 101 3.62 0.32 -6.68
CA TYR A 101 2.65 -0.78 -6.68
C TYR A 101 3.18 -1.94 -5.86
N TRP A 102 2.35 -2.97 -5.69
CA TRP A 102 2.62 -4.18 -4.92
C TRP A 102 2.88 -3.85 -3.45
N THR A 103 1.92 -4.18 -2.58
CA THR A 103 2.02 -3.96 -1.13
C THR A 103 2.47 -5.25 -0.41
N LEU A 104 3.44 -5.96 -1.00
CA LEU A 104 3.97 -7.29 -0.58
C LEU A 104 4.26 -7.40 0.92
N GLY A 105 4.83 -6.34 1.50
CA GLY A 105 5.04 -6.28 2.93
C GLY A 105 5.58 -4.95 3.40
N TYR A 106 5.16 -4.55 4.61
CA TYR A 106 5.52 -3.27 5.20
C TYR A 106 5.48 -3.31 6.73
N ILE A 107 6.21 -2.39 7.35
CA ILE A 107 6.06 -2.05 8.77
C ILE A 107 5.12 -0.87 8.88
N LEU A 108 4.15 -0.93 9.79
CA LEU A 108 3.15 0.12 10.02
C LEU A 108 3.20 0.56 11.48
N SER A 109 3.33 1.87 11.70
CA SER A 109 3.20 2.48 13.02
C SER A 109 1.74 2.71 13.40
N ASN A 110 1.47 2.90 14.69
CA ASN A 110 0.14 3.29 15.17
C ASN A 110 -0.36 4.61 14.53
N SER A 111 0.51 5.61 14.42
CA SER A 111 0.17 6.90 13.79
C SER A 111 -0.14 6.73 12.31
N GLY A 112 0.60 5.86 11.61
CA GLY A 112 0.32 5.51 10.22
C GLY A 112 -1.04 4.84 10.07
N ALA A 113 -1.36 3.85 10.91
CA ALA A 113 -2.68 3.20 10.91
C ALA A 113 -3.80 4.22 11.15
N ARG A 114 -3.59 5.19 12.05
CA ARG A 114 -4.55 6.26 12.34
C ARG A 114 -4.81 7.11 11.10
N LYS A 115 -3.74 7.62 10.45
CA LYS A 115 -3.85 8.40 9.21
C LYS A 115 -4.58 7.64 8.10
N LEU A 116 -4.28 6.34 7.95
CA LEU A 116 -4.90 5.48 6.95
C LEU A 116 -6.41 5.28 7.19
N VAL A 117 -6.85 5.15 8.44
CA VAL A 117 -8.27 4.97 8.78
C VAL A 117 -9.03 6.30 8.76
N ASP A 118 -8.44 7.38 9.29
CA ASP A 118 -9.06 8.71 9.41
C ASP A 118 -9.32 9.36 8.03
N ALA A 119 -8.60 8.94 6.99
CA ALA A 119 -8.87 9.33 5.60
C ALA A 119 -10.16 8.71 5.01
N MET A 120 -10.92 7.93 5.81
CA MET A 120 -12.23 7.36 5.48
C MET A 120 -12.27 6.60 4.14
N PRO A 121 -11.39 5.60 3.96
CA PRO A 121 -11.18 4.97 2.66
C PRO A 121 -12.42 4.29 2.08
N LEU A 122 -13.30 3.75 2.92
CA LEU A 122 -14.48 2.99 2.46
C LEU A 122 -15.47 3.86 1.68
N GLY A 123 -15.56 5.15 1.97
CA GLY A 123 -16.40 6.08 1.21
C GLY A 123 -15.81 6.47 -0.15
N LYS A 124 -14.51 6.23 -0.36
CA LYS A 124 -13.75 6.66 -1.54
C LYS A 124 -12.79 5.56 -2.01
N LEU A 125 -13.29 4.32 -2.03
CA LEU A 125 -12.46 3.15 -2.29
C LEU A 125 -11.72 3.25 -3.64
N VAL A 126 -10.43 2.93 -3.59
CA VAL A 126 -9.47 2.73 -4.68
C VAL A 126 -8.55 1.59 -4.25
N PRO A 127 -7.80 0.92 -5.15
CA PRO A 127 -6.85 -0.11 -4.74
C PRO A 127 -5.83 0.42 -3.72
N VAL A 128 -5.33 -0.46 -2.86
CA VAL A 128 -4.38 -0.07 -1.80
C VAL A 128 -3.11 0.56 -2.37
N ASP A 129 -2.69 0.07 -3.54
CA ASP A 129 -1.56 0.56 -4.32
C ASP A 129 -1.76 1.98 -4.86
N GLU A 130 -3.01 2.45 -4.96
CA GLU A 130 -3.32 3.85 -5.29
C GLU A 130 -3.51 4.69 -4.03
N TYR A 131 -4.12 4.10 -3.01
CA TYR A 131 -4.42 4.76 -1.76
C TYR A 131 -3.17 5.23 -1.00
N LEU A 132 -2.16 4.36 -0.87
CA LEU A 132 -0.94 4.67 -0.13
C LEU A 132 -0.13 5.81 -0.80
N PRO A 133 0.11 5.80 -2.13
CA PRO A 133 0.75 6.94 -2.80
C PRO A 133 -0.09 8.22 -2.77
N ILE A 134 -1.43 8.13 -2.79
CA ILE A 134 -2.29 9.30 -2.65
C ILE A 134 -2.06 9.95 -1.28
N LEU A 135 -2.13 9.19 -0.19
CA LEU A 135 -2.00 9.75 1.16
C LEU A 135 -0.59 10.23 1.51
N SER A 136 0.43 9.80 0.75
CA SER A 136 1.81 10.30 0.87
C SER A 136 2.16 11.43 -0.11
N ASP A 137 1.16 11.94 -0.85
CA ASP A 137 1.29 12.97 -1.88
C ASP A 137 2.23 12.59 -3.05
N ALA A 138 2.52 11.30 -3.20
CA ALA A 138 3.40 10.75 -4.24
C ALA A 138 2.65 10.32 -5.52
N HIS A 139 1.32 10.37 -5.53
CA HIS A 139 0.51 9.89 -6.63
C HIS A 139 0.53 10.84 -7.86
N PRO A 140 0.74 10.33 -9.11
CA PRO A 140 0.87 11.16 -10.30
C PRO A 140 -0.47 11.76 -10.77
N LYS A 141 -1.60 11.08 -10.57
CA LYS A 141 -2.93 11.60 -10.94
C LYS A 141 -3.48 12.56 -9.89
N LYS A 142 -3.40 13.87 -10.16
CA LYS A 142 -3.89 14.93 -9.25
C LYS A 142 -5.40 14.89 -9.00
N GLN A 143 -6.19 14.46 -9.98
CA GLN A 143 -7.65 14.31 -9.83
C GLN A 143 -8.04 13.29 -8.75
N TRP A 144 -7.30 12.20 -8.61
CA TRP A 144 -7.54 11.20 -7.56
C TRP A 144 -7.04 11.70 -6.20
N ALA A 145 -5.84 12.30 -6.18
CA ALA A 145 -5.28 12.89 -4.97
C ALA A 145 -6.17 13.99 -4.37
N ALA A 146 -6.89 14.76 -5.21
CA ALA A 146 -7.82 15.80 -4.77
C ALA A 146 -8.97 15.28 -3.90
N GLN A 147 -9.30 13.99 -3.97
CA GLN A 147 -10.33 13.38 -3.12
C GLN A 147 -9.90 13.18 -1.67
N PHE A 148 -8.60 13.23 -1.40
CA PHE A 148 -8.01 13.03 -0.08
C PHE A 148 -7.21 14.29 0.28
N PRO A 149 -7.82 15.28 0.97
CA PRO A 149 -7.19 16.58 1.19
C PRO A 149 -6.01 16.53 2.17
N ILE A 150 -6.05 15.61 3.14
CA ILE A 150 -4.96 15.37 4.10
C ILE A 150 -4.07 14.27 3.52
N ARG A 151 -2.82 14.62 3.17
CA ARG A 151 -1.84 13.74 2.51
C ARG A 151 -0.48 13.83 3.19
N ASP A 152 -0.46 13.63 4.51
CA ASP A 152 0.72 13.77 5.37
C ASP A 152 1.31 12.42 5.80
N LEU A 153 0.95 11.32 5.12
CA LEU A 153 1.46 9.98 5.41
C LEU A 153 2.94 9.89 5.00
N ILE A 154 3.81 9.60 5.97
CA ILE A 154 5.25 9.49 5.72
C ILE A 154 5.60 8.05 5.38
N ILE A 155 5.72 7.78 4.08
CA ILE A 155 6.12 6.46 3.58
C ILE A 155 7.62 6.43 3.28
N LEU A 156 8.30 5.49 3.93
CA LEU A 156 9.67 5.10 3.63
C LEU A 156 9.70 3.75 2.95
N SER A 157 10.86 3.36 2.44
CA SER A 157 11.12 2.04 1.89
C SER A 157 12.52 1.60 2.26
N THR A 158 12.72 0.31 2.49
CA THR A 158 14.06 -0.23 2.56
C THR A 158 14.72 -0.17 1.19
N ASN A 159 16.02 0.10 1.18
CA ASN A 159 16.85 0.05 0.00
C ASN A 159 18.22 -0.59 0.36
N PRO A 160 18.48 -1.84 -0.06
CA PRO A 160 17.66 -2.70 -0.93
C PRO A 160 16.34 -3.15 -0.28
N LEU A 161 15.41 -3.64 -1.11
CA LEU A 161 14.19 -4.32 -0.62
C LEU A 161 14.58 -5.60 0.13
N LEU A 162 13.77 -5.98 1.11
CA LEU A 162 14.00 -7.15 1.96
C LEU A 162 13.09 -8.34 1.60
N ILE A 163 12.06 -8.07 0.80
CA ILE A 163 11.02 -9.01 0.44
C ILE A 163 10.72 -8.87 -1.05
N HIS A 164 10.51 -10.01 -1.71
CA HIS A 164 10.21 -10.12 -3.12
C HIS A 164 9.03 -11.09 -3.32
N PRO A 165 8.27 -11.00 -4.42
CA PRO A 165 7.25 -11.99 -4.69
C PRO A 165 7.89 -13.36 -4.97
N THR A 166 7.16 -14.44 -4.73
CA THR A 166 7.59 -15.79 -5.12
C THR A 166 7.70 -15.91 -6.63
N HIS A 167 6.76 -15.30 -7.37
CA HIS A 167 6.70 -15.25 -8.83
C HIS A 167 6.42 -13.81 -9.30
N TYR A 168 7.08 -13.37 -10.36
CA TYR A 168 6.80 -12.08 -11.01
C TYR A 168 5.70 -12.22 -12.07
N THR A 169 4.99 -11.13 -12.34
CA THR A 169 4.01 -11.06 -13.43
C THR A 169 4.61 -11.58 -14.74
N GLY A 170 3.99 -12.61 -15.32
CA GLY A 170 4.42 -13.25 -16.56
C GLY A 170 5.36 -14.46 -16.39
N GLU A 171 5.77 -14.79 -15.17
CA GLU A 171 6.49 -16.04 -14.90
C GLU A 171 5.54 -17.25 -14.89
N ASN A 172 6.06 -18.43 -15.26
CA ASN A 172 5.29 -19.66 -15.20
C ASN A 172 4.93 -19.98 -13.74
N GLY A 173 3.64 -20.16 -13.46
CA GLY A 173 3.11 -20.32 -12.10
C GLY A 173 2.67 -19.03 -11.41
N TYR A 174 2.77 -17.87 -12.06
CA TYR A 174 2.16 -16.63 -11.58
C TYR A 174 0.62 -16.74 -11.57
N ILE A 175 0.02 -16.42 -10.43
CA ILE A 175 -1.43 -16.37 -10.22
C ILE A 175 -1.72 -15.04 -9.52
N SER A 176 -2.71 -14.28 -9.98
CA SER A 176 -3.08 -12.99 -9.38
C SER A 176 -4.51 -13.01 -8.86
N ASP A 177 -4.67 -13.13 -7.55
CA ASP A 177 -5.99 -13.10 -6.90
C ASP A 177 -6.71 -11.74 -7.06
N THR A 178 -5.96 -10.69 -7.39
CA THR A 178 -6.49 -9.34 -7.58
C THR A 178 -6.87 -9.07 -9.03
N GLU A 179 -5.95 -9.32 -9.98
CA GLU A 179 -6.14 -8.97 -11.40
C GLU A 179 -7.04 -9.98 -12.14
N ASP A 180 -7.08 -11.25 -11.74
CA ASP A 180 -7.82 -12.32 -12.44
C ASP A 180 -9.30 -12.43 -11.98
N SER A 181 -9.75 -11.55 -11.08
CA SER A 181 -11.07 -11.62 -10.47
C SER A 181 -12.14 -10.78 -11.20
N LYS A 182 -13.42 -11.01 -10.87
CA LYS A 182 -14.55 -10.34 -11.57
C LYS A 182 -14.52 -8.83 -11.35
N ILE A 183 -14.76 -8.08 -12.43
CA ILE A 183 -14.94 -6.63 -12.38
C ILE A 183 -16.27 -6.31 -11.69
N VAL A 184 -16.28 -5.33 -10.79
CA VAL A 184 -17.52 -4.82 -10.21
C VAL A 184 -18.33 -4.12 -11.31
N ARG A 185 -19.53 -4.65 -11.60
CA ARG A 185 -20.50 -3.97 -12.45
C ARG A 185 -21.26 -2.96 -11.60
N ASP A 186 -21.41 -1.74 -12.08
CA ASP A 186 -22.37 -0.80 -11.51
C ASP A 186 -23.77 -1.41 -11.67
N ASN A 187 -24.43 -1.70 -10.55
CA ASN A 187 -25.86 -1.99 -10.54
C ASN A 187 -26.62 -0.68 -10.71
N GLU A 188 -26.66 -0.15 -11.93
CA GLU A 188 -27.69 0.81 -12.32
C GLU A 188 -28.67 0.12 -13.29
N SER A 189 -29.96 0.26 -12.99
CA SER A 189 -31.14 -0.32 -13.65
C SER A 189 -31.46 -1.81 -13.42
N GLN A 190 -31.90 -2.16 -12.21
CA GLN A 190 -33.15 -2.91 -12.14
C GLN A 190 -34.27 -1.89 -11.94
N THR A 191 -34.95 -1.59 -13.05
CA THR A 191 -36.18 -0.83 -13.12
C THR A 191 -37.14 -1.33 -12.04
N ARG A 192 -37.52 -0.43 -11.12
CA ARG A 192 -38.78 -0.54 -10.38
C ARG A 192 -39.91 -0.19 -11.36
N GLU A 193 -40.24 -1.15 -12.21
CA GLU A 193 -41.58 -1.38 -12.77
C GLU A 193 -41.77 -2.88 -12.52
N GLU A 194 -42.75 -3.36 -11.78
CA GLU A 194 -44.18 -3.12 -11.90
C GLU A 194 -44.88 -3.21 -10.53
N LEU A 195 -46.05 -2.57 -10.50
CA LEU A 195 -47.10 -2.65 -9.48
C LEU A 195 -47.61 -4.09 -9.25
#